data_AF-A0A2H0XT47-F1
#
_entry.id   AF-A0A2H0XT47-F1
#
_cell.length_a   1.000
_cell.length_b   1.000
_cell.length_c   1.000
_cell.angle_alpha   90.00
_cell.angle_beta   90.00
_cell.angle_gamma   90.00
#
_symmetry.space_group_name_H-M   'P 1'
#
loop_
_entity.id
_entity.type
_entity.pdbx_description
1 polymer ?
#
loop_
_entity_poly.entity_id
_entity_poly.type
_entity_poly.pdbx_seq_one_letter_code
_entity_poly.pdbx_strand_id
1 'polypeptide(L)'
;MTLHSILKSKVAEWRKSNYSSDYPVISEIFNYNLNSETQTLSYLRKAQFEALETYWYLRLIEKTPHIFDLYKELLQPRELLNSLGINLTPEDLTDILLNGGGIDSIFVKIKNDDEFVRNVSS
;
A
#
# COMPACT_ATOMS: atom_id res chain seq x y z
N MET A 1 4.30 1.99 -10.40
CA MET A 1 5.08 1.79 -9.15
C MET A 1 4.50 0.60 -8.38
N THR A 2 5.19 0.03 -7.39
CA THR A 2 4.59 -1.03 -6.54
C THR A 2 4.14 -0.45 -5.20
N LEU A 3 3.09 -1.02 -4.60
CA LEU A 3 2.60 -0.60 -3.27
C LEU A 3 3.73 -0.50 -2.24
N HIS A 4 4.60 -1.52 -2.20
CA HIS A 4 5.76 -1.54 -1.32
C HIS A 4 6.69 -0.33 -1.52
N SER A 5 6.97 0.06 -2.77
CA SER A 5 7.84 1.21 -3.05
C SER A 5 7.24 2.54 -2.57
N ILE A 6 5.92 2.70 -2.71
CA ILE A 6 5.20 3.90 -2.27
C ILE A 6 5.15 3.97 -0.74
N LEU A 7 4.79 2.87 -0.08
CA LEU A 7 4.78 2.80 1.38
C LEU A 7 6.15 3.08 1.97
N LYS A 8 7.21 2.52 1.37
CA LYS A 8 8.58 2.78 1.80
C LYS A 8 8.94 4.27 1.72
N SER A 9 8.51 4.99 0.68
CA SER A 9 8.72 6.44 0.56
C SER A 9 7.99 7.20 1.65
N LYS A 10 6.70 6.90 1.85
CA LYS A 10 5.84 7.50 2.88
C LYS A 10 6.37 7.29 4.30
N VAL A 11 6.80 6.07 4.62
CA VAL A 11 7.41 5.74 5.92
C VAL A 11 8.72 6.50 6.11
N ALA A 12 9.53 6.66 5.06
CA ALA A 12 10.77 7.45 5.13
C ALA A 12 10.49 8.95 5.39
N GLU A 13 9.43 9.50 4.80
CA GLU A 13 8.96 10.87 5.11
C GLU A 13 8.48 10.99 6.54
N TRP A 14 7.70 10.02 7.02
CA TRP A 14 7.25 9.98 8.42
C TRP A 14 8.42 9.90 9.40
N ARG A 15 9.45 9.08 9.11
CA ARG A 15 10.70 9.04 9.89
C ARG A 15 11.38 10.41 9.93
N LYS A 16 11.49 11.11 8.78
CA LYS A 16 12.09 12.46 8.72
C LYS A 16 11.32 13.49 9.56
N SER A 17 10.01 13.29 9.72
CA SER A 17 9.16 14.09 10.61
C SER A 17 9.29 13.70 12.10
N ASN A 18 10.27 12.88 12.46
CA ASN A 18 10.47 12.32 13.79
C ASN A 18 9.27 11.49 14.28
N TYR A 19 8.67 10.71 13.38
CA TYR A 19 7.50 9.87 13.67
C TYR A 19 6.32 10.65 14.28
N SER A 20 6.08 11.89 13.81
CA SER A 20 5.00 12.74 14.29
C SER A 20 3.66 12.01 14.26
N SER A 21 2.99 11.93 15.42
CA SER A 21 1.70 11.28 15.59
C SER A 21 1.05 11.73 16.91
N ASP A 22 -0.21 11.36 17.13
CA ASP A 22 -0.94 11.60 18.38
C ASP A 22 -0.33 10.85 19.59
N TYR A 23 0.66 9.97 19.36
CA TYR A 23 1.27 9.10 20.36
C TYR A 23 2.80 9.33 20.40
N PRO A 24 3.30 10.34 21.15
CA PRO A 24 4.71 10.70 21.20
C PRO A 24 5.64 9.55 21.58
N VAL A 25 5.17 8.62 22.42
CA VAL A 25 5.91 7.42 22.86
C VAL A 25 6.42 6.57 21.69
N ILE A 26 5.75 6.58 20.53
CA ILE A 26 6.17 5.84 19.35
C ILE A 26 7.48 6.41 18.80
N SER A 27 7.60 7.75 18.75
CA SER A 27 8.84 8.42 18.35
C SER A 27 9.97 8.09 19.32
N GLU A 28 9.70 8.06 20.63
CA GLU A 28 10.68 7.71 21.66
C GLU A 28 11.19 6.28 21.48
N ILE A 29 10.31 5.31 21.25
CA ILE A 29 10.69 3.90 21.03
C ILE A 29 11.61 3.76 19.81
N PHE A 30 11.24 4.39 18.68
CA PHE A 30 12.05 4.28 17.46
C PHE A 30 13.38 5.02 17.59
N ASN A 31 13.40 6.19 18.22
CA ASN A 31 14.61 6.94 18.47
C ASN A 31 15.52 6.25 19.48
N TYR A 32 14.97 5.58 20.49
CA TYR A 32 15.75 4.80 21.45
C TYR A 32 16.46 3.61 20.79
N ASN A 33 15.83 3.01 19.77
CA ASN A 33 16.46 1.93 19.01
C ASN A 33 17.49 2.42 17.99
N LEU A 34 17.50 3.72 17.63
CA LEU A 34 18.44 4.31 16.70
C LEU A 34 19.54 5.08 17.47
N ASN A 35 20.78 4.60 17.39
CA ASN A 35 21.90 5.34 17.94
C ASN A 35 22.15 6.60 17.09
N SER A 36 21.97 7.79 17.68
CA SER A 36 22.09 9.07 16.98
C SER A 36 23.50 9.35 16.45
N GLU A 37 24.54 8.87 17.13
CA GLU A 37 25.95 9.10 16.79
C GLU A 37 26.43 8.19 15.67
N THR A 38 26.02 6.92 15.68
CA THR A 38 26.50 5.91 14.74
C THR A 38 25.50 5.57 13.63
N GLN A 39 24.26 6.05 13.74
CA GLN A 39 23.14 5.71 12.86
C GLN A 39 22.91 4.19 12.76
N THR A 40 23.30 3.45 13.81
CA THR A 40 23.11 1.99 13.90
C THR A 40 21.92 1.64 14.78
N LEU A 41 21.33 0.47 14.52
CA LEU A 41 20.23 -0.04 15.33
C LEU A 41 20.81 -0.79 16.54
N SER A 42 20.38 -0.41 17.73
CA SER A 42 20.90 -0.94 18.98
C SER A 42 20.33 -2.31 19.36
N TYR A 43 19.05 -2.57 19.05
CA TYR A 43 18.37 -3.79 19.49
C TYR A 43 17.74 -4.58 18.34
N LEU A 44 17.01 -3.90 17.46
CA LEU A 44 16.31 -4.54 16.36
C LEU A 44 17.20 -4.70 15.12
N ARG A 45 17.09 -5.83 14.44
CA ARG A 45 17.66 -5.97 13.09
C ARG A 45 16.92 -5.04 12.12
N LYS A 46 17.61 -4.60 11.08
CA LYS A 46 17.05 -3.68 10.06
C LYS A 46 15.67 -4.10 9.55
N ALA A 47 15.51 -5.36 9.15
CA ALA A 47 14.23 -5.87 8.65
C ALA A 47 13.11 -5.82 9.69
N GLN A 48 13.42 -6.07 10.97
CA GLN A 48 12.43 -5.99 12.07
C GLN A 48 12.02 -4.53 12.32
N PHE A 49 13.00 -3.62 12.30
CA PHE A 49 12.76 -2.19 12.47
C PHE A 49 11.89 -1.63 11.34
N GLU A 50 12.24 -1.89 10.09
CA GLU A 50 11.48 -1.43 8.92
C GLU A 50 10.04 -2.00 8.90
N ALA A 51 9.87 -3.26 9.34
CA ALA A 51 8.55 -3.87 9.47
C ALA A 51 7.69 -3.15 10.53
N LEU A 52 8.28 -2.84 11.69
CA LEU A 52 7.58 -2.12 12.76
C LEU A 52 7.21 -0.70 12.35
N GLU A 53 8.12 0.03 11.69
CA GLU A 53 7.80 1.36 11.16
C GLU A 53 6.64 1.33 10.18
N THR A 54 6.66 0.38 9.24
CA THR A 54 5.59 0.23 8.27
C THR A 54 4.26 -0.10 8.96
N TYR A 55 4.28 -1.03 9.92
CA TYR A 55 3.11 -1.40 10.70
C TYR A 55 2.52 -0.20 11.46
N TRP A 56 3.36 0.55 12.18
CA TRP A 56 2.89 1.70 12.96
C TRP A 56 2.44 2.86 12.07
N TYR A 57 3.09 3.08 10.93
CA TYR A 57 2.62 4.05 9.93
C TYR A 57 1.21 3.72 9.44
N LEU A 58 1.00 2.47 9.01
CA LEU A 58 -0.31 2.00 8.54
C LEU A 58 -1.37 2.13 9.63
N ARG A 59 -1.03 1.82 10.89
CA ARG A 59 -1.97 1.87 12.01
C ARG A 59 -2.32 3.30 12.45
N LEU A 60 -1.33 4.17 12.55
CA LEU A 60 -1.47 5.49 13.18
C LEU A 60 -1.77 6.60 12.19
N ILE A 61 -1.14 6.55 11.02
CA ILE A 61 -1.26 7.60 10.00
C ILE A 61 -2.36 7.23 9.01
N GLU A 62 -2.28 6.03 8.41
CA GLU A 62 -3.29 5.55 7.44
C GLU A 62 -4.53 4.95 8.14
N LYS A 63 -4.58 4.97 9.48
CA LYS A 63 -5.73 4.55 10.31
C LYS A 63 -6.22 3.10 10.09
N THR A 64 -5.28 2.17 9.92
CA THR A 64 -5.54 0.72 9.77
C THR A 64 -6.43 0.40 8.56
N PRO A 65 -5.97 0.77 7.35
CA PRO A 65 -6.77 0.60 6.13
C PRO A 65 -6.87 -0.88 5.76
N HIS A 66 -7.94 -1.26 5.07
CA HIS A 66 -8.00 -2.57 4.43
C HIS A 66 -6.97 -2.60 3.28
N ILE A 67 -6.33 -3.75 3.05
CA ILE A 67 -5.24 -3.85 2.07
C ILE A 67 -5.69 -3.37 0.68
N PHE A 68 -6.91 -3.69 0.29
CA PHE A 68 -7.46 -3.28 -1.00
C PHE A 68 -7.68 -1.75 -1.10
N ASP A 69 -8.02 -1.09 0.00
CA ASP A 69 -8.21 0.36 0.02
C ASP A 69 -6.88 1.07 -0.19
N LEU A 70 -5.79 0.56 0.42
CA LEU A 70 -4.42 1.05 0.15
C LEU A 70 -4.06 0.99 -1.34
N TYR A 71 -4.40 -0.13 -1.99
CA TYR A 71 -4.15 -0.31 -3.41
C TYR A 71 -4.95 0.71 -4.25
N LYS A 72 -6.21 0.97 -3.91
CA LYS A 72 -7.06 1.95 -4.59
C LYS A 72 -6.60 3.39 -4.41
N GLU A 73 -6.20 3.77 -3.20
CA GLU A 73 -5.79 5.14 -2.88
C GLU A 73 -4.42 5.49 -3.43
N LEU A 74 -3.50 4.52 -3.48
CA LEU A 74 -2.09 4.78 -3.80
C LEU A 74 -1.72 4.49 -5.25
N LEU A 75 -2.50 3.69 -5.97
CA LEU A 75 -2.18 3.31 -7.36
C LEU A 75 -3.17 3.87 -8.36
N GLN A 76 -2.65 4.19 -9.54
CA GLN A 76 -3.50 4.53 -10.68
C GLN A 76 -4.29 3.30 -11.15
N PRO A 77 -5.49 3.48 -11.75
CA PRO A 77 -6.36 2.38 -12.20
C PRO A 77 -5.66 1.23 -12.94
N ARG A 78 -4.76 1.57 -13.88
CA ARG A 78 -4.01 0.56 -14.64
C ARG A 78 -2.96 -0.16 -13.80
N GLU A 79 -2.27 0.56 -12.91
CA GLU A 79 -1.28 -0.03 -12.02
C GLU A 79 -1.94 -0.94 -10.98
N LEU A 80 -3.12 -0.55 -10.50
CA LEU A 80 -3.96 -1.35 -9.62
C LEU A 80 -4.31 -2.70 -10.26
N LEU A 81 -4.89 -2.70 -11.46
CA LEU A 81 -5.26 -3.93 -12.17
C LEU A 81 -4.04 -4.83 -12.40
N ASN A 82 -2.94 -4.27 -12.91
CA ASN A 82 -1.70 -5.00 -13.11
C ASN A 82 -1.16 -5.59 -11.80
N SER A 83 -1.23 -4.85 -10.69
CA SER A 83 -0.74 -5.31 -9.39
C SER A 83 -1.56 -6.46 -8.79
N LEU A 84 -2.83 -6.58 -9.21
CA LEU A 84 -3.73 -7.66 -8.84
C LEU A 84 -3.67 -8.83 -9.84
N GLY A 85 -2.83 -8.75 -10.87
CA GLY A 85 -2.73 -9.76 -11.93
C GLY A 85 -3.91 -9.78 -12.88
N ILE A 86 -4.69 -8.71 -12.94
CA ILE A 86 -5.87 -8.59 -13.81
C ILE A 86 -5.39 -8.07 -15.17
N ASN A 87 -5.32 -8.95 -16.16
CA ASN A 87 -4.91 -8.62 -17.52
C ASN A 87 -6.15 -8.39 -18.39
N LEU A 88 -6.49 -7.13 -18.64
CA LEU A 88 -7.58 -6.76 -19.54
C LEU A 88 -7.05 -6.40 -20.92
N THR A 89 -7.78 -6.81 -21.95
CA THR A 89 -7.49 -6.36 -23.31
C THR A 89 -7.84 -4.87 -23.46
N PRO A 90 -7.25 -4.16 -24.44
CA PRO A 90 -7.62 -2.79 -24.74
C PRO A 90 -9.12 -2.65 -25.08
N GLU A 91 -9.73 -3.66 -25.70
CA GLU A 91 -11.16 -3.71 -25.96
C GLU A 91 -11.98 -3.75 -24.66
N ASP A 92 -11.62 -4.62 -23.71
CA ASP A 92 -12.30 -4.72 -22.41
C ASP A 92 -12.21 -3.41 -21.63
N LEU A 93 -11.03 -2.79 -21.59
CA LEU A 93 -10.82 -1.50 -20.91
C LEU A 93 -11.70 -0.40 -21.51
N THR A 94 -11.85 -0.40 -22.83
CA THR A 94 -12.65 0.59 -23.54
C THR A 94 -14.14 0.38 -23.27
N ASP A 95 -14.63 -0.85 -23.28
CA ASP A 95 -16.00 -1.19 -22.93
C ASP A 95 -16.33 -0.80 -21.48
N ILE A 96 -15.41 -1.07 -20.54
CA ILE A 96 -15.55 -0.71 -19.13
C ILE A 96 -15.58 0.82 -18.92
N LEU A 97 -14.73 1.57 -19.64
CA LEU A 97 -14.69 3.03 -19.57
C LEU A 97 -15.95 3.69 -20.16
N LEU A 98 -16.50 3.11 -21.24
CA LEU A 98 -17.64 3.69 -21.96
C LEU A 98 -19.00 3.25 -21.39
N ASN A 99 -19.13 1.99 -20.96
CA ASN A 99 -20.41 1.38 -20.59
C ASN A 99 -20.50 0.95 -19.12
N GLY A 100 -19.37 0.75 -18.43
CA GLY A 100 -19.32 0.08 -17.14
C GLY A 100 -19.43 0.98 -15.90
N GLY A 101 -19.20 2.29 -15.99
CA GLY A 101 -19.09 3.15 -14.81
C GLY A 101 -17.70 3.13 -14.16
N GLY A 102 -16.66 2.79 -14.94
CA GLY A 102 -15.26 2.85 -14.52
C GLY A 102 -14.77 1.57 -13.82
N ILE A 103 -13.64 1.67 -13.12
CA ILE A 103 -12.95 0.49 -12.55
C ILE A 103 -13.74 -0.25 -11.48
N ASP A 104 -14.64 0.41 -10.76
CA ASP A 104 -15.42 -0.25 -9.72
C ASP A 104 -16.37 -1.31 -10.29
N SER A 105 -16.79 -1.15 -11.55
CA SER A 105 -17.58 -2.14 -12.25
C SER A 105 -16.82 -3.44 -12.52
N ILE A 106 -15.50 -3.36 -12.73
CA ILE A 106 -14.63 -4.53 -12.87
C ILE A 106 -14.64 -5.30 -11.56
N PHE A 107 -14.51 -4.61 -10.42
CA PHE A 107 -14.54 -5.27 -9.12
C PHE A 107 -15.91 -5.86 -8.79
N VAL A 108 -16.99 -5.24 -9.23
CA VAL A 108 -18.34 -5.83 -9.14
C VAL A 108 -18.45 -7.09 -9.99
N LYS A 109 -17.91 -7.10 -11.22
CA LYS A 109 -17.87 -8.31 -12.07
C LYS A 109 -17.01 -9.40 -11.45
N ILE A 110 -15.78 -9.10 -11.03
CA ILE A 110 -14.87 -10.05 -10.35
C ILE A 110 -15.54 -10.69 -9.13
N LYS A 111 -16.36 -9.94 -8.39
CA LYS A 111 -17.05 -10.47 -7.21
C LYS A 111 -18.18 -11.43 -7.53
N ASN A 112 -18.81 -11.31 -8.70
CA ASN A 112 -20.08 -11.99 -9.01
C ASN A 112 -20.05 -12.90 -10.25
N ASP A 113 -18.96 -12.88 -11.03
CA ASP A 113 -18.82 -13.61 -12.29
C ASP A 113 -17.51 -14.41 -12.33
N ASP A 114 -17.61 -15.70 -11.99
CA ASP A 114 -16.49 -16.63 -11.98
C ASP A 114 -15.92 -16.90 -13.38
N GLU A 115 -16.74 -16.80 -14.43
CA GLU A 115 -16.30 -17.00 -15.82
C GLU A 115 -15.42 -15.82 -16.25
N PHE A 116 -15.83 -14.60 -15.91
CA PHE A 116 -15.02 -13.41 -16.11
C PHE A 116 -13.67 -13.50 -15.40
N VAL A 117 -13.63 -13.96 -14.13
CA VAL A 117 -12.38 -14.11 -13.37
C VAL A 117 -11.40 -15.05 -14.08
N ARG A 118 -11.89 -16.17 -14.63
CA ARG A 118 -11.04 -17.13 -15.36
C ARG A 118 -10.40 -16.53 -16.60
N ASN A 119 -11.11 -15.65 -17.30
CA ASN A 119 -10.61 -15.03 -18.54
C ASN A 119 -9.58 -13.92 -18.28
N VAL A 120 -9.68 -13.20 -17.15
CA VAL A 120 -8.80 -12.06 -16.84
C VAL A 120 -7.59 -12.41 -15.97
N SER A 121 -7.57 -13.63 -15.41
CA SER A 121 -6.53 -14.12 -14.50
C SER A 121 -5.58 -15.14 -15.15
N SER A 122 -5.83 -15.51 -16.41
CA SER A 122 -5.02 -16.43 -17.23
C SER A 122 -3.93 -15.71 -18.01
#